data_AF-A0A522WHN0-F1
#
_entry.id   AF-A0A522WHN0-F1
#
_cell.length_a   1.000
_cell.length_b   1.000
_cell.length_c   1.000
_cell.angle_alpha   90.00
_cell.angle_beta   90.00
_cell.angle_gamma   90.00
#
_symmetry.space_group_name_H-M   'P 1'
#
loop_
_entity.id
_entity.type
_entity.pdbx_description
1 polymer ?
#
loop_
_entity_poly.entity_id
_entity_poly.type
_entity_poly.pdbx_seq_one_letter_code
_entity_poly.pdbx_strand_id
1 'polypeptide(L)' 'MTGTVLNLEKDFIASSLRALINRLQDVLSVIEEGGSSENEFTANSLKSAETHLRQIRRFCTGG' A
#
# COMPACT_ATOMS: atom_id res chain seq x y z
N MET A 1 -10.04 28.44 3.83
CA MET A 1 -8.79 27.78 3.40
C MET A 1 -8.67 26.31 3.84
N THR A 2 -9.58 25.79 4.67
CA THR A 2 -9.52 24.42 5.23
C THR A 2 -9.96 23.30 4.27
N GLY A 3 -10.85 23.60 3.31
CA GLY A 3 -11.34 22.59 2.36
C GLY A 3 -10.29 22.06 1.37
N THR A 4 -9.33 22.90 0.98
CA THR A 4 -8.26 22.51 0.03
C THR A 4 -7.29 21.51 0.65
N VAL A 5 -6.96 21.68 1.94
CA VAL A 5 -6.05 20.79 2.67
C VAL A 5 -6.68 19.40 2.85
N LEU A 6 -7.95 19.34 3.26
CA LEU A 6 -8.71 18.09 3.40
C LEU A 6 -8.81 17.30 2.08
N ASN A 7 -8.90 17.98 0.93
CA ASN A 7 -8.93 17.32 -0.36
C ASN A 7 -7.55 16.75 -0.73
N LEU A 8 -6.46 17.49 -0.47
CA LEU A 8 -5.10 17.00 -0.68
C LEU A 8 -4.77 15.77 0.19
N GLU A 9 -5.23 15.74 1.44
CA GLU A 9 -5.07 14.59 2.33
C GLU A 9 -5.79 13.35 1.80
N LYS A 10 -7.03 13.51 1.32
CA LYS A 10 -7.81 12.44 0.70
C LYS A 10 -7.17 11.93 -0.59
N ASP A 11 -6.67 12.84 -1.43
CA ASP A 11 -6.00 12.48 -2.68
C ASP A 11 -4.69 11.74 -2.42
N PHE A 12 -3.92 12.16 -1.40
CA PHE A 12 -2.72 11.46 -0.96
C PHE A 12 -3.02 10.04 -0.47
N ILE A 13 -4.04 9.87 0.39
CA ILE A 13 -4.46 8.55 0.89
C ILE A 13 -4.93 7.69 -0.29
N ALA A 14 -5.77 8.22 -1.17
CA ALA A 14 -6.30 7.48 -2.31
C ALA A 14 -5.18 7.05 -3.27
N SER A 15 -4.22 7.92 -3.56
CA SER A 15 -3.04 7.60 -4.37
C SER A 15 -2.20 6.50 -3.72
N SER A 16 -1.94 6.62 -2.41
CA SER A 16 -1.15 5.63 -1.64
C SER A 16 -1.82 4.25 -1.62
N LEU A 17 -3.15 4.21 -1.45
CA LEU A 17 -3.92 2.97 -1.48
C LEU A 17 -3.94 2.35 -2.88
N ARG A 18 -4.07 3.15 -3.95
CA ARG A 18 -3.98 2.63 -5.33
C ARG A 18 -2.61 2.01 -5.61
N ALA A 19 -1.53 2.67 -5.19
CA ALA A 19 -0.18 2.12 -5.34
C ALA A 19 -0.01 0.79 -4.60
N LEU A 20 -0.59 0.66 -3.40
CA LEU A 20 -0.61 -0.60 -2.65
C LEU A 20 -1.38 -1.70 -3.35
N ILE A 21 -2.56 -1.40 -3.91
CA ILE A 21 -3.36 -2.36 -4.66
C ILE A 21 -2.57 -2.89 -5.86
N ASN A 22 -1.98 -2.01 -6.67
CA ASN A 22 -1.19 -2.40 -7.83
C ASN A 22 -0.03 -3.33 -7.42
N ARG A 23 0.69 -2.97 -6.34
CA ARG A 23 1.79 -3.80 -5.86
C ARG A 23 1.35 -5.16 -5.33
N LEU A 24 0.20 -5.24 -4.67
CA LEU A 24 -0.35 -6.51 -4.21
C LEU A 24 -0.83 -7.38 -5.39
N GLN A 25 -1.33 -6.76 -6.45
CA GLN A 25 -1.65 -7.47 -7.70
C GLN A 25 -0.38 -8.04 -8.35
N ASP A 26 0.72 -7.29 -8.41
CA ASP A 26 2.00 -7.79 -8.93
C ASP A 26 2.50 -9.00 -8.12
N VAL A 27 2.41 -8.92 -6.79
CA VAL A 27 2.78 -10.03 -5.90
C VAL A 27 1.89 -11.26 -6.14
N LEU A 28 0.59 -11.04 -6.32
CA LEU A 28 -0.35 -12.12 -6.61
C LEU A 28 -0.02 -12.80 -7.94
N SER A 29 0.26 -12.03 -8.99
CA SER A 29 0.69 -12.57 -10.29
C SER A 29 1.96 -13.40 -10.16
N VAL A 30 2.96 -12.95 -9.39
CA VAL A 30 4.20 -13.72 -9.16
C VAL A 30 3.92 -15.07 -8.47
N ILE A 31 2.98 -15.11 -7.53
CA ILE A 31 2.57 -16.36 -6.85
C ILE A 31 1.82 -17.27 -7.83
N GLU A 32 0.89 -16.71 -8.60
CA GLU A 32 0.06 -17.45 -9.57
C GLU A 32 0.87 -18.01 -10.74
N GLU A 33 1.92 -17.32 -11.18
CA GLU A 33 2.86 -17.77 -12.22
C GLU A 33 3.76 -18.95 -11.78
N GLY A 34 3.53 -19.52 -10.59
CA GLY A 34 4.26 -20.68 -10.09
C GLY A 34 5.59 -20.33 -9.42
N GLY A 35 5.82 -19.04 -9.12
CA GLY A 35 6.86 -18.64 -8.20
C GLY A 35 6.54 -19.18 -6.81
N SER A 36 7.46 -19.97 -6.23
CA SER A 36 7.33 -20.47 -4.85
C SER A 36 6.84 -19.34 -3.91
N SER A 37 5.84 -19.61 -3.07
CA SER A 37 5.39 -18.63 -2.06
C SER A 37 6.49 -18.28 -1.05
N GLU A 38 7.57 -19.07 -1.01
CA GLU A 38 8.82 -18.79 -0.28
C GLU A 38 9.80 -17.92 -1.09
N ASN A 39 9.30 -17.15 -2.06
CA ASN A 39 10.11 -16.16 -2.75
C ASN A 39 10.32 -14.94 -1.84
N GLU A 40 11.57 -14.63 -1.55
CA GLU A 40 12.01 -13.46 -0.77
C GLU A 40 11.37 -12.16 -1.29
N PHE A 41 11.12 -12.07 -2.60
CA PHE A 41 10.39 -10.97 -3.23
C PHE A 41 8.97 -10.78 -2.66
N THR A 42 8.21 -11.88 -2.54
CA THR A 42 6.84 -11.89 -2.02
C THR A 42 6.82 -11.46 -0.56
N ALA A 43 7.70 -12.03 0.25
CA ALA A 43 7.81 -11.70 1.68
C ALA A 43 8.17 -10.21 1.89
N ASN A 44 9.16 -9.70 1.16
CA ASN A 44 9.58 -8.31 1.27
C ASN A 44 8.51 -7.33 0.77
N SER A 45 7.82 -7.67 -0.31
CA SER A 45 6.74 -6.83 -0.85
C SER A 45 5.53 -6.78 0.07
N LEU A 46 5.15 -7.90 0.69
CA LEU A 46 4.07 -7.92 1.70
C LEU A 46 4.44 -7.15 2.96
N LYS A 47 5.67 -7.28 3.47
CA LYS A 47 6.17 -6.51 4.62
C LYS A 47 6.19 -5.00 4.34
N SER A 48 6.57 -4.61 3.12
CA SER A 48 6.53 -3.22 2.68
C SER A 48 5.08 -2.71 2.62
N ALA A 49 4.15 -3.49 2.07
CA ALA A 49 2.74 -3.16 2.02
C ALA A 49 2.14 -2.96 3.42
N GLU A 50 2.46 -3.85 4.36
CA GLU A 50 2.05 -3.73 5.75
C GLU A 50 2.57 -2.44 6.40
N THR A 51 3.85 -2.13 6.19
CA THR A 51 4.48 -0.92 6.76
C THR A 51 3.79 0.35 6.25
N HIS A 52 3.51 0.43 4.94
CA HIS A 52 2.77 1.54 4.36
C HIS A 52 1.34 1.64 4.91
N LEU A 53 0.63 0.53 5.05
CA LEU A 53 -0.72 0.52 5.63
C LEU A 53 -0.72 1.05 7.08
N ARG A 54 0.29 0.68 7.88
CA ARG A 54 0.45 1.22 9.25
C ARG A 54 0.69 2.73 9.23
N GLN A 55 1.47 3.24 8.27
CA GLN A 55 1.70 4.68 8.11
C GLN A 55 0.42 5.43 7.69
N ILE A 56 -0.31 4.92 6.70
CA ILE A 56 -1.60 5.48 6.27
C ILE A 56 -2.58 5.49 7.44
N ARG A 57 -2.65 4.41 8.22
CA ARG A 57 -3.51 4.35 9.41
C ARG A 57 -3.13 5.44 10.42
N ARG A 58 -1.84 5.59 10.75
CA ARG A 58 -1.37 6.64 11.68
C ARG A 58 -1.73 8.04 11.19
N PHE A 59 -1.57 8.28 9.89
CA PHE A 59 -1.95 9.53 9.26
C PHE A 59 -3.46 9.80 9.42
N CYS A 60 -4.30 8.78 9.19
CA CYS A 60 -5.75 8.91 9.31
C CYS A 60 -6.25 9.05 10.76
N THR A 61 -5.57 8.45 11.74
CA THR A 61 -5.98 8.51 13.15
C THR A 61 -5.49 9.76 13.89
N GLY A 62 -4.71 10.62 13.23
CA GLY A 62 -3.98 11.70 13.87
C GLY A 62 -2.76 11.14 14.60
N GLY A 63 -1.57 11.50 14.12
CA GLY A 63 -0.34 11.38 14.91
C GLY A 63 -0.28 12.43 16.00
#